data_AF-A0A7W3XZP1-F1
#
_entry.id   AF-A0A7W3XZP1-F1
#
_cell.length_a   1.000
_cell.length_b   1.000
_cell.length_c   1.000
_cell.angle_alpha   90.00
_cell.angle_beta   90.00
_cell.angle_gamma   90.00
#
_symmetry.space_group_name_H-M   'P 1'
#
loop_
_entity.id
_entity.type
_entity.pdbx_description
1 polymer ?
#
loop_
_entity_poly.entity_id
_entity_poly.type
_entity_poly.pdbx_seq_one_letter_code
_entity_poly.pdbx_strand_id
1 'polypeptide(L)'
;APSPAQPLPPSRVPEFTARWGGDAYRDAVEVVKEHIRAGDAFQVVPSQRFETPCSASALDVYRVLRATNPSPYMYLLRLPGDDPDAFGGDTPVADAGVEGGIPAAPAGGFDIVGSSPEALVKVEDGRAMMHP
;
A
#
# COMPACT_ATOMS: atom_id res chain seq x y z
N ALA A 1 -3.82 14.75 -27.09
CA ALA A 1 -4.93 14.09 -26.37
C ALA A 1 -4.32 13.08 -25.39
N PRO A 2 -4.88 12.86 -24.18
CA PRO A 2 -4.40 11.78 -23.33
C PRO A 2 -4.56 10.45 -24.05
N SER A 3 -3.56 9.59 -23.94
CA SER A 3 -3.59 8.25 -24.53
C SER A 3 -4.80 7.47 -23.97
N PRO A 4 -5.57 6.74 -24.80
CA PRO A 4 -6.70 5.97 -24.32
C PRO A 4 -6.23 4.94 -23.27
N ALA A 5 -7.02 4.74 -22.22
CA ALA A 5 -6.74 3.74 -21.21
C ALA A 5 -6.65 2.36 -21.87
N GLN A 6 -5.47 1.75 -21.82
CA GLN A 6 -5.30 0.39 -22.31
C GLN A 6 -6.14 -0.56 -21.45
N PRO A 7 -6.87 -1.51 -22.06
CA PRO A 7 -7.62 -2.50 -21.30
C PRO A 7 -6.65 -3.31 -20.43
N LEU A 8 -6.98 -3.41 -19.14
CA LEU A 8 -6.15 -4.12 -18.18
C LEU A 8 -6.20 -5.63 -18.46
N PRO A 9 -5.08 -6.35 -18.26
CA PRO A 9 -5.10 -7.81 -18.31
C PRO A 9 -6.03 -8.38 -17.23
N PRO A 10 -6.52 -9.62 -17.40
CA PRO A 10 -7.35 -10.27 -16.38
C PRO A 10 -6.60 -10.34 -15.04
N SER A 11 -7.28 -9.95 -13.96
CA SER A 11 -6.72 -9.97 -12.62
C SER A 11 -6.31 -11.38 -12.21
N ARG A 12 -5.07 -11.52 -11.73
CA ARG A 12 -4.53 -12.75 -11.14
C ARG A 12 -3.94 -12.41 -9.79
N VAL A 13 -4.05 -13.34 -8.84
CA VAL A 13 -3.40 -13.18 -7.54
C VAL A 13 -1.88 -13.24 -7.76
N PRO A 14 -1.14 -12.18 -7.42
CA PRO A 14 0.32 -12.20 -7.55
C PRO A 14 0.93 -13.11 -6.49
N GLU A 15 2.18 -13.53 -6.69
CA GLU A 15 2.97 -14.07 -5.58
C GLU A 15 3.20 -12.95 -4.56
N PHE A 16 2.99 -13.27 -3.28
CA PHE A 16 3.16 -12.32 -2.18
C PHE A 16 3.80 -13.00 -0.98
N THR A 17 4.44 -12.22 -0.14
CA THR A 17 4.85 -12.61 1.20
C THR A 17 3.85 -12.05 2.22
N ALA A 18 3.57 -12.83 3.26
CA ALA A 18 2.75 -12.41 4.38
C ALA A 18 3.55 -12.64 5.67
N ARG A 19 3.53 -11.67 6.58
CA ARG A 19 4.22 -11.82 7.88
C ARG A 19 3.56 -12.86 8.79
N TRP A 20 2.25 -13.00 8.65
CA TRP A 20 1.39 -13.94 9.34
C TRP A 20 0.09 -14.06 8.54
N GLY A 21 -0.78 -15.01 8.88
CA GLY A 21 -2.02 -15.21 8.17
C GLY A 21 -2.54 -16.64 8.24
N GLY A 22 -3.45 -16.98 7.32
CA GLY A 22 -3.97 -18.34 7.18
C GLY A 22 -4.69 -18.81 8.45
N ASP A 23 -4.35 -20.00 8.92
CA ASP A 23 -5.00 -20.58 10.10
C ASP A 23 -4.69 -19.80 11.38
N ALA A 24 -3.48 -19.25 11.53
CA ALA A 24 -3.14 -18.40 12.68
C ALA A 24 -4.01 -17.13 12.76
N TYR A 25 -4.42 -16.57 11.61
CA TYR A 25 -5.34 -15.44 11.59
C TYR A 25 -6.77 -15.86 11.97
N ARG A 26 -7.21 -17.04 11.53
CA ARG A 26 -8.52 -17.60 11.92
C ARG A 26 -8.58 -17.87 13.42
N ASP A 27 -7.51 -18.43 13.98
CA ASP A 27 -7.39 -18.66 15.41
C ASP A 27 -7.43 -17.34 16.19
N ALA A 28 -6.73 -16.31 15.70
CA ALA A 28 -6.78 -14.97 16.30
C ALA A 28 -8.20 -14.38 16.27
N VAL A 29 -8.97 -14.58 15.20
CA VAL A 29 -10.37 -14.15 15.12
C VAL A 29 -11.24 -14.87 16.16
N GLU A 30 -11.04 -16.17 16.38
CA GLU A 30 -11.80 -16.91 17.41
C GLU A 30 -11.45 -16.44 18.82
N VAL A 31 -10.17 -16.17 19.11
CA VAL A 31 -9.75 -15.56 20.38
C VAL A 31 -10.40 -14.19 20.60
N VAL A 32 -10.38 -13.33 19.59
CA VAL A 32 -11.01 -12.01 19.63
C VAL A 32 -12.51 -12.12 19.91
N LYS A 33 -13.22 -13.05 19.25
CA LYS A 33 -14.65 -13.27 19.48
C LYS A 33 -14.93 -13.66 20.92
N GLU A 34 -14.06 -14.46 21.54
CA GLU A 34 -14.23 -14.86 22.93
C GLU A 34 -14.06 -13.70 23.90
N HIS A 35 -13.05 -12.84 23.69
CA HIS A 35 -12.89 -11.61 24.48
C HIS A 35 -14.08 -10.67 24.33
N ILE A 36 -14.67 -10.58 23.13
CA ILE A 36 -15.90 -9.80 22.93
C ILE A 36 -17.07 -10.40 23.73
N ARG A 37 -17.24 -11.73 23.74
CA ARG A 37 -18.29 -12.40 24.53
C ARG A 37 -18.09 -12.24 26.03
N ALA A 38 -16.84 -12.24 26.50
CA ALA A 38 -16.49 -12.01 27.90
C ALA A 38 -16.74 -10.56 28.35
N GLY A 39 -16.91 -9.62 27.40
CA GLY A 39 -17.16 -8.21 27.65
C GLY A 39 -15.88 -7.35 27.68
N ASP A 40 -14.74 -7.88 27.22
CA ASP A 40 -13.45 -7.16 27.24
C ASP A 40 -13.40 -6.03 26.19
N ALA A 41 -14.09 -6.22 25.07
CA ALA A 41 -14.21 -5.23 24.00
C ALA A 41 -15.54 -5.37 23.26
N PHE A 42 -16.02 -4.29 22.63
CA PHE A 42 -17.21 -4.35 21.78
C PHE A 42 -16.87 -4.76 20.33
N GLN A 43 -15.71 -4.33 19.83
CA GLN A 43 -15.25 -4.62 18.48
C GLN A 43 -13.72 -4.59 18.44
N VAL A 44 -13.15 -5.49 17.64
CA VAL A 44 -11.74 -5.50 17.29
C VAL A 44 -11.65 -5.77 15.79
N VAL A 45 -10.77 -5.04 15.09
CA VAL A 45 -10.54 -5.18 13.65
C VAL A 45 -9.13 -5.73 13.44
N PRO A 46 -8.94 -7.06 13.49
CA PRO A 46 -7.64 -7.63 13.15
C PRO A 46 -7.33 -7.39 11.67
N SER A 47 -6.04 -7.39 11.34
CA SER A 47 -5.55 -7.13 9.99
C SER A 47 -4.26 -7.89 9.74
N GLN A 48 -3.90 -8.07 8.47
CA GLN A 48 -2.66 -8.71 8.08
C GLN A 48 -2.05 -7.97 6.88
N ARG A 49 -0.73 -8.05 6.76
CA ARG A 49 0.03 -7.35 5.73
C ARG A 49 0.53 -8.33 4.67
N PHE A 50 0.36 -7.92 3.42
CA PHE A 50 0.88 -8.60 2.23
C PHE A 50 1.88 -7.69 1.51
N GLU A 51 2.92 -8.29 0.98
CA GLU A 51 3.99 -7.59 0.25
C GLU A 51 4.31 -8.35 -1.03
N THR A 52 4.60 -7.65 -2.11
CA THR A 52 5.00 -8.25 -3.40
C THR A 52 5.99 -7.32 -4.10
N PRO A 53 7.02 -7.84 -4.79
CA PRO A 53 7.86 -7.01 -5.64
C PRO A 53 7.03 -6.27 -6.68
N CYS A 54 7.19 -4.96 -6.78
CA CYS A 54 6.43 -4.12 -7.69
C CYS A 54 7.39 -3.29 -8.55
N SER A 55 7.40 -3.55 -9.86
CA SER A 55 8.20 -2.79 -10.84
C SER A 55 7.45 -1.62 -11.46
N ALA A 56 6.16 -1.47 -11.16
CA ALA A 56 5.34 -0.38 -11.68
C ALA A 56 5.62 0.92 -10.92
N SER A 57 5.51 2.06 -11.61
CA SER A 57 5.57 3.35 -10.94
C SER A 57 4.36 3.53 -10.00
N ALA A 58 4.51 4.31 -8.94
CA ALA A 58 3.39 4.62 -8.05
C ALA A 58 2.26 5.36 -8.79
N LEU A 59 2.58 6.15 -9.82
CA LEU A 59 1.59 6.82 -10.65
C LEU A 59 0.79 5.81 -11.49
N ASP A 60 1.43 4.77 -12.02
CA ASP A 60 0.74 3.70 -12.74
C ASP A 60 -0.15 2.89 -11.81
N VAL A 61 0.33 2.56 -10.61
CA VAL A 61 -0.49 1.91 -9.57
C VAL A 61 -1.71 2.79 -9.25
N TYR A 62 -1.52 4.10 -9.05
CA TYR A 62 -2.61 5.04 -8.80
C TYR A 62 -3.62 5.09 -9.94
N ARG A 63 -3.16 5.15 -11.19
CA ARG A 63 -4.02 5.19 -12.38
C ARG A 63 -4.85 3.93 -12.51
N VAL A 64 -4.23 2.77 -12.34
CA VAL A 64 -4.90 1.47 -12.39
C VAL A 64 -5.91 1.37 -11.25
N LEU A 65 -5.51 1.71 -10.02
CA LEU A 65 -6.40 1.68 -8.85
C LEU A 65 -7.59 2.62 -9.02
N ARG A 66 -7.38 3.84 -9.54
CA ARG A 66 -8.47 4.80 -9.81
C ARG A 66 -9.44 4.29 -10.87
N ALA A 67 -8.95 3.52 -11.86
CA ALA A 67 -9.78 2.96 -12.91
C ALA A 67 -10.57 1.72 -12.43
N THR A 68 -9.97 0.88 -11.58
CA THR A 68 -10.58 -0.39 -11.13
C THR A 68 -11.37 -0.27 -9.85
N ASN A 69 -10.95 0.58 -8.91
CA ASN A 69 -11.58 0.81 -7.61
C ASN A 69 -11.67 2.32 -7.31
N PRO A 70 -12.53 3.06 -8.04
CA PRO A 70 -12.71 4.49 -7.83
C PRO A 70 -13.30 4.74 -6.45
N SER A 71 -12.60 5.55 -5.66
CA SER A 71 -13.02 5.99 -4.32
C SER A 71 -13.16 7.52 -4.26
N PRO A 72 -14.05 8.07 -3.41
CA PRO A 72 -14.05 9.50 -3.10
C PRO A 72 -12.71 9.98 -2.52
N TYR A 73 -11.94 9.08 -1.91
CA TYR A 73 -10.64 9.36 -1.29
C TYR A 73 -9.53 8.59 -2.02
N MET A 74 -9.00 9.18 -3.08
CA MET A 74 -7.83 8.68 -3.81
C MET A 74 -6.61 9.48 -3.41
N TYR A 75 -5.49 8.82 -3.14
CA TYR A 75 -4.23 9.50 -2.85
C TYR A 75 -3.01 8.83 -3.48
N LEU A 76 -2.07 9.68 -3.89
CA LEU A 76 -0.69 9.36 -4.17
C LEU A 76 0.13 10.34 -3.34
N LEU A 77 0.77 9.85 -2.29
CA LEU A 77 1.60 10.63 -1.38
C LEU A 77 3.06 10.29 -1.65
N ARG A 78 3.91 11.32 -1.70
CA ARG A 78 5.36 11.16 -1.82
C ARG A 78 6.00 11.72 -0.58
N LEU A 79 6.72 10.88 0.13
CA LEU A 79 7.26 11.21 1.44
C LEU A 79 8.78 11.12 1.38
N PRO A 80 9.50 12.12 1.94
CA PRO A 80 10.94 12.03 2.05
C PRO A 80 11.31 10.92 3.02
N GLY A 81 12.44 10.26 2.76
CA GLY A 81 13.06 9.37 3.74
C GLY A 81 14.18 10.13 4.44
N ASP A 82 14.30 9.91 5.75
CA ASP A 82 15.33 10.55 6.56
C ASP A 82 16.70 9.85 6.42
N ASP A 83 16.73 8.66 5.82
CA ASP A 83 17.92 7.84 5.65
C ASP A 83 18.00 7.31 4.19
N PRO A 84 19.00 7.74 3.40
CA PRO A 84 19.18 7.28 2.02
C PRO A 84 19.58 5.80 1.92
N ASP A 85 20.01 5.17 3.02
CA ASP A 85 20.50 3.80 3.08
C ASP A 85 19.52 2.82 3.79
N ALA A 86 18.40 3.32 4.33
CA ALA A 86 17.43 2.53 5.11
C ALA A 86 16.74 1.41 4.31
N PHE A 87 16.80 1.47 2.99
CA PHE A 87 16.53 0.36 2.10
C PHE A 87 17.70 0.21 1.14
N GLY A 88 18.45 -0.90 1.25
CA GLY A 88 19.37 -1.35 0.20
C GLY A 88 18.56 -1.54 -1.09
N GLY A 89 18.54 -0.51 -1.91
CA GLY A 89 17.51 -0.33 -2.93
C GLY A 89 17.68 -1.24 -4.12
N ASP A 90 16.64 -2.03 -4.42
CA ASP A 90 16.18 -2.08 -5.80
C ASP A 90 15.71 -0.66 -6.12
N THR A 91 16.60 0.10 -6.77
CA THR A 91 16.35 1.51 -7.10
C THR A 91 15.09 1.57 -7.97
N PRO A 92 14.03 2.30 -7.58
CA PRO A 92 12.89 2.45 -8.46
C PRO A 92 13.37 3.13 -9.73
N VAL A 93 13.02 2.53 -10.88
CA VAL A 93 13.24 3.13 -12.19
C VAL A 93 12.65 4.53 -12.18
N ALA A 94 13.49 5.54 -12.44
CA ALA A 94 13.04 6.91 -12.57
C ALA A 94 11.92 6.96 -13.62
N ASP A 95 10.76 7.48 -13.23
CA ASP A 95 9.66 7.73 -14.16
C ASP A 95 10.18 8.74 -15.19
N ALA A 96 10.40 8.26 -16.42
CA ALA A 96 10.97 9.04 -17.50
C ALA A 96 9.96 10.10 -17.95
N GLY A 97 10.01 11.25 -17.28
CA GLY A 97 9.59 12.56 -17.77
C GLY A 97 8.27 12.59 -18.54
N VAL A 98 7.15 12.58 -17.81
CA VAL A 98 5.91 13.16 -18.35
C VAL A 98 5.93 14.66 -18.01
N GLU A 99 5.97 15.53 -19.03
CA GLU A 99 5.76 16.97 -18.83
C GLU A 99 4.44 17.21 -18.08
N GLY A 100 4.52 17.81 -16.89
CA GLY A 100 3.37 18.02 -16.00
C GLY A 100 3.02 16.84 -15.08
N GLY A 101 3.86 15.80 -15.01
CA GLY A 101 3.73 14.69 -14.08
C GLY A 101 4.16 15.06 -12.65
N ILE A 102 3.61 14.36 -11.66
CA ILE A 102 4.10 14.44 -10.27
C ILE A 102 5.52 13.83 -10.27
N PRO A 103 6.54 14.49 -9.70
CA PRO A 103 7.94 14.01 -9.71
C PRO A 103 8.17 12.90 -8.68
N ALA A 104 8.87 11.82 -9.04
CA ALA A 104 9.14 10.65 -8.18
C ALA A 104 9.69 11.05 -6.80
N ALA A 105 9.47 10.21 -5.77
CA ALA A 105 10.04 10.46 -4.44
C ALA A 105 11.56 10.65 -4.52
N PRO A 106 12.13 11.55 -3.69
CA PRO A 106 13.57 11.74 -3.60
C PRO A 106 14.27 10.43 -3.16
N ALA A 107 15.57 10.30 -3.43
CA ALA A 107 16.34 9.12 -3.01
C ALA A 107 16.18 8.87 -1.49
N GLY A 108 15.87 7.63 -1.12
CA GLY A 108 15.53 7.23 0.25
C GLY A 108 14.06 7.45 0.64
N GLY A 109 13.29 8.20 -0.15
CA GLY A 109 11.86 8.41 0.05
C GLY A 109 11.00 7.25 -0.46
N PHE A 110 9.71 7.33 -0.16
CA PHE A 110 8.73 6.32 -0.55
C PHE A 110 7.42 6.94 -1.04
N ASP A 111 6.79 6.24 -1.96
CA ASP A 111 5.49 6.58 -2.51
C ASP A 111 4.40 5.72 -1.83
N ILE A 112 3.28 6.33 -1.48
CA ILE A 112 2.10 5.65 -0.91
C ILE A 112 0.91 5.90 -1.83
N VAL A 113 0.25 4.82 -2.23
CA VAL A 113 -0.93 4.84 -3.09
C VAL A 113 -2.09 4.18 -2.38
N GLY A 114 -3.28 4.79 -2.41
CA GLY A 114 -4.46 4.18 -1.82
C GLY A 114 -5.78 4.81 -2.24
N SER A 115 -6.87 4.14 -1.87
CA SER A 115 -8.26 4.45 -2.24
C SER A 115 -9.21 4.40 -1.04
N SER A 116 -8.73 4.77 0.15
CA SER A 116 -9.45 4.63 1.43
C SER A 116 -9.72 6.00 2.08
N PRO A 117 -10.88 6.21 2.74
CA PRO A 117 -11.09 7.37 3.61
C PRO A 117 -10.14 7.39 4.81
N GLU A 118 -9.60 6.24 5.19
CA GLU A 118 -8.69 6.05 6.31
C GLU A 118 -7.29 5.73 5.76
N ALA A 119 -6.35 6.64 5.97
CA ALA A 119 -4.94 6.46 5.66
C ALA A 119 -4.14 6.68 6.94
N LEU A 120 -3.93 5.61 7.71
CA LEU A 120 -3.07 5.64 8.89
C LEU A 120 -1.64 5.34 8.47
N VAL A 121 -0.90 6.37 8.07
CA VAL A 121 0.52 6.25 7.72
C VAL A 121 1.34 6.81 8.87
N LYS A 122 2.23 6.00 9.44
CA LYS A 122 3.31 6.45 10.31
C LYS A 122 4.60 6.42 9.52
N VAL A 123 5.35 7.52 9.57
CA VAL A 123 6.74 7.56 9.10
C VAL A 123 7.64 7.63 10.31
N GLU A 124 8.51 6.64 10.48
CA GLU A 124 9.46 6.58 11.59
C GLU A 124 10.76 5.94 11.10
N ASP A 125 11.90 6.55 11.40
CA ASP A 125 13.24 6.08 11.01
C ASP A 125 13.36 5.75 9.51
N GLY A 126 12.88 6.65 8.64
CA GLY A 126 12.89 6.44 7.19
C GLY A 126 11.93 5.35 6.69
N ARG A 127 11.03 4.84 7.54
CA ARG A 127 10.05 3.80 7.18
C ARG A 127 8.63 4.33 7.19
N ALA A 128 7.94 4.26 6.06
CA ALA A 128 6.48 4.28 6.08
C ALA A 128 5.95 2.94 6.57
N MET A 129 5.07 3.01 7.55
CA MET A 129 4.23 1.93 7.99
C MET A 129 2.79 2.39 7.84
N MET A 130 2.02 1.66 7.05
CA MET A 130 0.57 1.78 7.12
C MET A 130 0.12 0.98 8.34
N HIS A 131 -0.44 1.67 9.33
CA HIS A 131 -1.10 1.03 10.45
C HIS A 131 -2.48 0.55 9.99
N PRO A 132 -2.91 -0.62 10.44
CA PRO A 132 -4.27 -1.08 10.21
C PRO A 132 -5.31 -0.30 11.00
#